data_AF-A0A3M8CZ33-F1
#
_entry.id   AF-A0A3M8CZ33-F1
#
_cell.length_a   1.000
_cell.length_b   1.000
_cell.length_c   1.000
_cell.angle_alpha   90.00
_cell.angle_beta   90.00
_cell.angle_gamma   90.00
#
_symmetry.space_group_name_H-M   'P 1'
#
loop_
_entity.id
_entity.type
_entity.pdbx_description
1 polymer ?
#
loop_
_entity_poly.entity_id
_entity_poly.type
_entity_poly.pdbx_seq_one_letter_code
_entity_poly.pdbx_strand_id
1 'polypeptide(L)'
;MLKAAAIRLFSFFIAILLPAYYIAVLTFHFEVIPTDLFLTLKSGVEKIPFSPIFEAMFMELTIELLREASIRLPGRVGQTIGIVGGLVIGDAVVKAGLVSNAMIVVVALTALASFVVPSHEMSGALRILRFPVMLSAALFGFLGIAVSLMAIFIHLCKLQSFGAPYFAPLLPFAGKISRTHLSGSLFESCGQWGNDFPPLPCMKYCPKFSGSRSEPC
;
A
#
# COMPACT_ATOMS: atom_id res chain seq x y z
N MET A 1 10.24 -12.03 12.96
CA MET A 1 10.47 -10.95 11.96
C MET A 1 10.08 -11.35 10.53
N LEU A 2 10.49 -12.53 10.03
CA LEU A 2 10.18 -12.97 8.64
C LEU A 2 8.67 -12.97 8.30
N LYS A 3 7.82 -13.42 9.24
CA LYS A 3 6.36 -13.49 9.06
C LYS A 3 5.72 -12.13 8.76
N ALA A 4 6.17 -11.06 9.41
CA ALA A 4 5.59 -9.72 9.24
C ALA A 4 6.07 -9.01 7.95
N ALA A 5 7.25 -9.35 7.42
CA ALA A 5 7.70 -8.84 6.12
C ALA A 5 6.96 -9.49 4.96
N ALA A 6 6.73 -10.81 5.03
CA ALA A 6 5.97 -11.56 4.03
C ALA A 6 4.54 -11.03 3.88
N ILE A 7 3.85 -10.76 4.99
CA ILE A 7 2.50 -10.19 4.98
C ILE A 7 2.49 -8.80 4.34
N ARG A 8 3.46 -7.93 4.66
CA ARG A 8 3.55 -6.58 4.06
C ARG A 8 3.80 -6.64 2.55
N LEU A 9 4.68 -7.53 2.09
CA LEU A 9 4.96 -7.71 0.67
C LEU A 9 3.72 -8.26 -0.08
N PHE A 10 3.06 -9.25 0.50
CA PHE A 10 1.86 -9.84 -0.09
C PHE A 10 0.70 -8.85 -0.15
N SER A 11 0.48 -8.07 0.91
CA SER A 11 -0.53 -7.00 0.94
C SER A 11 -0.26 -5.92 -0.12
N PHE A 12 1.00 -5.62 -0.45
CA PHE A 12 1.34 -4.68 -1.53
C PHE A 12 0.89 -5.19 -2.91
N PHE A 13 1.13 -6.48 -3.20
CA PHE A 13 0.68 -7.08 -4.46
C PHE A 13 -0.84 -7.18 -4.53
N ILE A 14 -1.51 -7.63 -3.46
CA ILE A 14 -2.98 -7.66 -3.39
C ILE A 14 -3.53 -6.27 -3.61
N ALA A 15 -2.98 -5.27 -2.91
CA ALA A 15 -3.43 -3.90 -3.00
C ALA A 15 -3.50 -3.43 -4.46
N ILE A 16 -2.50 -3.70 -5.30
CA ILE A 16 -2.50 -3.21 -6.68
C ILE A 16 -3.29 -4.15 -7.62
N LEU A 17 -3.09 -5.46 -7.48
CA LEU A 17 -3.53 -6.44 -8.47
C LEU A 17 -5.00 -6.81 -8.33
N LEU A 18 -5.57 -6.82 -7.11
CA LEU A 18 -6.93 -7.30 -6.88
C LEU A 18 -8.01 -6.53 -7.68
N PRO A 19 -8.06 -5.18 -7.68
CA PRO A 19 -9.06 -4.46 -8.46
C PRO A 19 -8.83 -4.59 -9.97
N ALA A 20 -7.58 -4.60 -10.43
CA ALA A 20 -7.25 -4.76 -11.84
C ALA A 20 -7.59 -6.17 -12.37
N TYR A 21 -7.30 -7.19 -11.56
CA TYR A 21 -7.63 -8.59 -11.86
C TYR A 21 -9.14 -8.79 -11.99
N TYR A 22 -9.93 -8.21 -11.08
CA TYR A 22 -11.39 -8.25 -11.16
C TYR A 22 -11.92 -7.67 -12.48
N ILE A 23 -11.42 -6.50 -12.88
CA ILE A 23 -11.79 -5.87 -14.16
C ILE A 23 -11.41 -6.75 -15.35
N ALA A 24 -10.20 -7.34 -15.36
CA ALA A 24 -9.74 -8.19 -16.45
C ALA A 24 -10.59 -9.46 -16.61
N VAL A 25 -10.97 -10.10 -15.50
CA VAL A 25 -11.85 -11.28 -15.51
C VAL A 25 -13.23 -10.91 -16.04
N LEU A 26 -13.84 -9.84 -15.52
CA LEU A 26 -15.17 -9.39 -15.93
C LEU A 26 -15.23 -8.62 -17.25
N THR A 27 -14.13 -8.44 -17.96
CA THR A 27 -14.15 -7.79 -19.28
C THR A 27 -13.75 -8.78 -20.37
N PHE A 28 -12.76 -9.64 -20.10
CA PHE A 28 -12.16 -10.49 -21.12
C PHE A 28 -12.34 -12.00 -20.87
N HIS A 29 -12.47 -12.44 -19.61
CA HIS A 29 -12.36 -13.86 -19.25
C HIS A 29 -13.47 -14.31 -18.29
N PHE A 30 -14.74 -14.15 -18.69
CA PHE A 30 -15.89 -14.55 -17.88
C PHE A 30 -15.98 -16.07 -17.64
N GLU A 31 -15.39 -16.86 -18.53
CA GLU A 31 -15.43 -18.33 -18.50
C GLU A 31 -14.56 -18.95 -17.39
N VAL A 32 -13.70 -18.15 -16.76
CA VAL A 32 -12.87 -18.57 -15.62
C VAL A 32 -13.71 -18.80 -14.36
N ILE A 33 -14.96 -18.32 -14.34
CA ILE A 33 -15.87 -18.44 -13.19
C ILE A 33 -16.72 -19.71 -13.36
N PRO A 34 -16.76 -20.61 -12.37
CA PRO A 34 -17.63 -21.78 -12.42
C PRO A 34 -19.11 -21.36 -12.53
N THR A 35 -19.87 -22.14 -13.29
CA THR A 35 -21.23 -21.80 -13.75
C THR A 35 -22.22 -21.48 -12.62
N ASP A 36 -22.06 -22.08 -11.45
CA ASP A 36 -22.94 -21.84 -10.29
C ASP A 36 -22.77 -20.42 -9.72
N LEU A 37 -21.52 -19.92 -9.68
CA LEU A 37 -21.21 -18.54 -9.29
C LEU A 37 -21.59 -17.55 -10.40
N PHE A 38 -21.51 -17.97 -11.66
CA PHE A 38 -21.87 -17.14 -12.81
C PHE A 38 -23.34 -16.73 -12.81
N LEU A 39 -24.29 -17.62 -12.46
CA LEU A 39 -25.72 -17.26 -12.42
C LEU A 39 -26.04 -16.20 -11.35
N THR A 40 -25.41 -16.31 -10.18
CA THR A 40 -25.56 -15.33 -9.10
C THR A 40 -24.91 -13.99 -9.47
N LEU A 41 -23.75 -14.02 -10.16
CA LEU A 41 -23.09 -12.81 -10.66
C LEU A 41 -23.87 -12.16 -11.80
N LYS A 42 -24.39 -12.94 -12.76
CA LYS A 42 -25.15 -12.43 -13.90
C LYS A 42 -26.43 -11.72 -13.42
N SER A 43 -27.17 -12.28 -12.48
CA SER A 43 -28.37 -11.60 -11.93
C SER A 43 -28.05 -10.29 -11.19
N GLY A 44 -26.83 -10.17 -10.67
CA GLY A 44 -26.31 -8.93 -10.08
C GLY A 44 -25.84 -7.92 -11.13
N VAL A 45 -25.12 -8.36 -12.16
CA VAL A 45 -24.53 -7.50 -13.21
C VAL A 45 -25.58 -7.06 -14.24
N GLU A 46 -26.60 -7.87 -14.55
CA GLU A 46 -27.67 -7.54 -15.51
C GLU A 46 -28.56 -6.39 -15.02
N LYS A 47 -28.55 -6.11 -13.72
CA LYS A 47 -29.21 -4.94 -13.11
C LYS A 47 -28.35 -3.68 -13.12
N ILE A 48 -27.05 -3.79 -13.37
CA ILE A 48 -26.09 -2.69 -13.25
C ILE A 48 -25.75 -2.19 -14.67
N PRO A 49 -26.05 -0.93 -15.01
CA PRO A 49 -25.83 -0.39 -16.35
C PRO A 49 -24.36 0.04 -16.61
N PHE A 50 -23.47 -0.09 -15.62
CA PHE A 50 -22.09 0.40 -15.69
C PHE A 50 -21.10 -0.70 -16.04
N SER A 51 -20.08 -0.34 -16.82
CA SER A 51 -18.93 -1.22 -17.10
C SER A 51 -18.07 -1.40 -15.84
N PRO A 52 -17.41 -2.57 -15.64
CA PRO A 52 -16.59 -2.86 -14.47
C PRO A 52 -15.51 -1.81 -14.16
N ILE A 53 -15.01 -1.10 -15.17
CA ILE A 53 -14.03 -0.02 -14.96
C ILE A 53 -14.65 1.17 -14.20
N PHE A 54 -15.86 1.60 -14.56
CA PHE A 54 -16.53 2.74 -13.92
C PHE A 54 -16.97 2.37 -12.51
N GLU A 55 -17.45 1.14 -12.33
CA GLU A 55 -17.78 0.55 -11.03
C GLU A 55 -16.59 0.62 -10.07
N ALA A 56 -15.42 0.16 -10.54
CA ALA A 56 -14.21 0.15 -9.75
C ALA A 56 -13.65 1.56 -9.48
N MET A 57 -13.66 2.45 -10.48
CA MET A 57 -13.20 3.83 -10.31
C MET A 57 -14.04 4.59 -9.28
N PHE A 58 -15.36 4.43 -9.31
CA PHE A 58 -16.26 5.10 -8.36
C PHE A 58 -15.99 4.64 -6.92
N MET A 59 -15.84 3.33 -6.71
CA MET A 59 -15.61 2.77 -5.37
C MET A 59 -14.19 3.04 -4.83
N GLU A 60 -13.15 2.95 -5.66
CA GLU A 60 -11.78 3.31 -5.24
C GLU A 60 -11.71 4.80 -4.88
N LEU A 61 -12.33 5.69 -5.66
CA LEU A 61 -12.40 7.12 -5.35
C LEU A 61 -13.15 7.37 -4.05
N THR A 62 -14.25 6.68 -3.81
CA THR A 62 -15.04 6.82 -2.58
C THR A 62 -14.22 6.46 -1.35
N ILE A 63 -13.50 5.33 -1.38
CA ILE A 63 -12.62 4.92 -0.28
C ILE A 63 -11.48 5.91 -0.08
N GLU A 64 -10.91 6.45 -1.15
CA GLU A 64 -9.85 7.45 -1.10
C GLU A 64 -10.33 8.75 -0.42
N LEU A 65 -11.52 9.24 -0.78
CA LEU A 65 -12.15 10.39 -0.15
C LEU A 65 -12.45 10.14 1.33
N LEU A 66 -13.01 8.98 1.68
CA LEU A 66 -13.26 8.59 3.07
C LEU A 66 -11.98 8.55 3.88
N ARG A 67 -10.90 8.02 3.30
CA ARG A 67 -9.60 7.90 3.97
C ARG A 67 -9.00 9.27 4.24
N GLU A 68 -9.00 10.16 3.25
CA GLU A 68 -8.48 11.52 3.35
C GLU A 68 -9.29 12.39 4.33
N ALA A 69 -10.60 12.17 4.41
CA ALA A 69 -11.45 12.77 5.44
C ALA A 69 -11.10 12.23 6.84
N SER A 70 -10.89 10.92 6.97
CA SER A 70 -10.64 10.27 8.26
C SER A 70 -9.31 10.69 8.92
N ILE A 71 -8.28 10.98 8.12
CA ILE A 71 -6.96 11.40 8.64
C ILE A 71 -6.93 12.87 9.07
N ARG A 72 -7.82 13.71 8.53
CA ARG A 72 -7.91 15.13 8.84
C ARG A 72 -8.70 15.43 10.11
N LEU A 73 -9.46 14.46 10.61
CA LEU A 73 -10.35 14.64 11.75
C LEU A 73 -9.76 13.99 13.01
N PRO A 74 -9.95 14.60 14.20
CA PRO A 74 -9.46 14.03 15.46
C PRO A 74 -10.13 12.68 15.75
N GLY A 75 -9.36 11.75 16.35
CA GLY A 75 -9.58 10.29 16.26
C GLY A 75 -10.99 9.74 16.58
N ARG A 76 -11.81 10.42 17.40
CA ARG A 76 -13.19 9.99 17.64
C ARG A 76 -14.12 10.24 16.45
N VAL A 77 -13.92 11.33 15.71
CA VAL A 77 -14.75 11.68 14.55
C VAL A 77 -14.31 10.87 13.32
N GLY A 78 -13.01 10.64 13.17
CA GLY A 78 -12.45 9.83 12.08
C GLY A 78 -12.95 8.37 12.10
N GLN A 79 -13.04 7.74 13.28
CA GLN A 79 -13.60 6.38 13.41
C GLN A 79 -15.07 6.32 13.00
N THR A 80 -15.89 7.29 13.42
CA THR A 80 -17.31 7.35 13.06
C THR A 80 -17.51 7.47 11.55
N ILE A 81 -16.70 8.30 10.86
CA ILE A 81 -16.77 8.42 9.40
C ILE A 81 -16.35 7.13 8.70
N GLY A 82 -15.36 6.41 9.24
CA GLY A 82 -14.97 5.10 8.70
C GLY A 82 -16.11 4.07 8.79
N ILE A 83 -16.78 4.00 9.94
CA ILE A 83 -17.88 3.03 10.16
C ILE A 83 -19.11 3.41 9.34
N VAL A 84 -19.57 4.66 9.45
CA VAL A 84 -20.75 5.15 8.74
C VAL A 84 -20.50 5.16 7.24
N GLY A 85 -19.33 5.62 6.79
CA GLY A 85 -18.94 5.63 5.39
C GLY A 85 -18.89 4.23 4.80
N GLY A 86 -18.24 3.27 5.46
CA GLY A 86 -18.15 1.90 4.96
C GLY A 86 -19.51 1.20 4.88
N LEU A 87 -20.33 1.28 5.94
CA LEU A 87 -21.59 0.56 6.02
C LEU A 87 -22.72 1.25 5.23
N VAL A 88 -22.91 2.56 5.40
CA VAL A 88 -24.02 3.29 4.78
C VAL A 88 -23.78 3.46 3.29
N ILE A 89 -22.56 3.80 2.86
CA ILE A 89 -22.27 3.96 1.43
C ILE A 89 -22.27 2.59 0.76
N GLY A 90 -21.68 1.56 1.38
CA GLY A 90 -21.71 0.20 0.86
C GLY A 90 -23.14 -0.30 0.60
N ASP A 91 -24.02 -0.19 1.59
CA ASP A 91 -25.42 -0.62 1.48
C ASP A 91 -26.22 0.23 0.46
N ALA A 92 -26.03 1.56 0.47
CA ALA A 92 -26.72 2.46 -0.46
C ALA A 92 -26.37 2.17 -1.93
N VAL A 93 -25.09 1.90 -2.22
CA VAL A 93 -24.64 1.65 -3.59
C VAL A 93 -25.16 0.32 -4.13
N VAL A 94 -25.25 -0.73 -3.29
CA VAL A 94 -25.88 -2.02 -3.68
C VAL A 94 -27.37 -1.83 -3.95
N LYS A 95 -28.08 -1.14 -3.06
CA LYS A 95 -29.53 -0.92 -3.21
C LYS A 95 -29.87 -0.07 -4.42
N ALA A 96 -29.00 0.89 -4.75
CA ALA A 96 -29.13 1.72 -5.96
C ALA A 96 -28.78 0.95 -7.25
N GLY A 97 -28.21 -0.26 -7.16
CA GLY A 97 -27.79 -1.05 -8.32
C GLY A 97 -26.66 -0.40 -9.12
N LEU A 98 -25.81 0.39 -8.46
CA LEU A 98 -24.68 1.07 -9.12
C LEU A 98 -23.43 0.19 -9.16
N VAL A 99 -23.27 -0.70 -8.17
CA VAL A 99 -22.09 -1.56 -7.97
C VAL A 99 -22.54 -2.94 -7.54
N SER A 100 -21.83 -3.96 -7.99
CA SER A 100 -22.05 -5.36 -7.67
C SER A 100 -21.53 -5.71 -6.29
N ASN A 101 -22.17 -6.70 -5.66
CA ASN A 101 -21.73 -7.22 -4.36
C ASN A 101 -20.28 -7.74 -4.41
N ALA A 102 -19.86 -8.32 -5.54
CA ALA A 102 -18.51 -8.84 -5.70
C ALA A 102 -17.45 -7.74 -5.70
N MET A 103 -17.71 -6.60 -6.37
CA MET A 103 -16.77 -5.48 -6.37
C MET A 103 -16.59 -4.88 -4.98
N ILE A 104 -17.66 -4.78 -4.17
CA ILE A 104 -17.55 -4.26 -2.80
C ILE A 104 -16.60 -5.11 -1.96
N VAL A 105 -16.68 -6.44 -2.09
CA VAL A 105 -15.75 -7.35 -1.40
C VAL A 105 -14.31 -7.12 -1.87
N VAL A 106 -14.08 -6.99 -3.18
CA VAL A 106 -12.76 -6.71 -3.75
C VAL A 106 -12.18 -5.39 -3.22
N VAL A 107 -12.97 -4.31 -3.22
CA VAL A 107 -12.55 -3.00 -2.72
C VAL A 107 -12.28 -3.04 -1.22
N ALA A 108 -13.11 -3.72 -0.43
CA ALA A 108 -12.90 -3.86 1.01
C ALA A 108 -11.58 -4.58 1.33
N LEU A 109 -11.29 -5.69 0.64
CA LEU A 109 -10.02 -6.42 0.79
C LEU A 109 -8.82 -5.55 0.38
N THR A 110 -8.97 -4.80 -0.70
CA THR A 110 -7.97 -3.88 -1.23
C THR A 110 -7.68 -2.72 -0.28
N ALA A 111 -8.72 -2.16 0.35
CA ALA A 111 -8.62 -1.12 1.38
C ALA A 111 -7.91 -1.66 2.64
N LEU A 112 -8.27 -2.86 3.10
CA LEU A 112 -7.61 -3.53 4.22
C LEU A 112 -6.12 -3.79 3.93
N ALA A 113 -5.80 -4.29 2.74
CA ALA A 113 -4.41 -4.50 2.31
C ALA A 113 -3.61 -3.18 2.30
N SER A 114 -4.27 -2.07 1.99
CA SER A 114 -3.66 -0.72 1.99
C SER A 114 -3.33 -0.19 3.39
N PHE A 115 -4.03 -0.66 4.44
CA PHE A 115 -3.74 -0.31 5.83
C PHE A 115 -2.58 -1.09 6.46
N VAL A 116 -2.25 -2.26 5.90
CA VAL A 116 -1.08 -3.05 6.33
C VAL A 116 0.24 -2.35 5.95
N VAL A 117 0.20 -1.42 5.00
CA VAL A 117 1.36 -0.64 4.56
C VAL A 117 1.77 0.34 5.67
N PRO A 118 3.00 0.26 6.20
CA PRO A 118 3.40 0.95 7.43
C PRO A 118 3.59 2.46 7.29
N SER A 119 3.68 3.00 6.07
CA SER A 119 3.86 4.43 5.82
C SER A 119 2.72 5.02 4.99
N HIS A 120 2.22 6.17 5.44
CA HIS A 120 1.12 6.87 4.79
C HIS A 120 1.48 7.32 3.38
N GLU A 121 2.68 7.88 3.20
CA GLU A 121 3.21 8.30 1.89
C GLU A 121 3.25 7.17 0.87
N MET A 122 3.64 5.97 1.31
CA MET A 122 3.64 4.77 0.47
C MET A 122 2.24 4.34 0.08
N SER A 123 1.29 4.44 1.01
CA SER A 123 -0.12 4.15 0.78
C SER A 123 -0.77 5.17 -0.18
N GLY A 124 -0.28 6.41 -0.20
CA GLY A 124 -0.63 7.41 -1.22
C GLY A 124 -0.09 7.04 -2.61
N ALA A 125 1.19 6.68 -2.70
CA ALA A 125 1.80 6.25 -3.96
C ALA A 125 1.10 5.03 -4.57
N LEU A 126 0.71 4.06 -3.74
CA LEU A 126 -0.06 2.87 -4.14
C LEU A 126 -1.41 3.21 -4.78
N ARG A 127 -2.12 4.24 -4.27
CA ARG A 127 -3.41 4.66 -4.81
C ARG A 127 -3.27 5.30 -6.18
N ILE A 128 -2.28 6.19 -6.35
CA ILE A 128 -1.98 6.79 -7.65
C ILE A 128 -1.58 5.70 -8.66
N LEU A 129 -0.84 4.68 -8.21
CA LEU A 129 -0.40 3.57 -9.07
C LEU A 129 -1.53 2.61 -9.45
N ARG A 130 -2.63 2.51 -8.69
CA ARG A 130 -3.78 1.68 -9.04
C ARG A 130 -4.49 2.13 -10.29
N PHE A 131 -4.75 3.43 -10.42
CA PHE A 131 -5.50 3.99 -11.55
C PHE A 131 -4.92 3.59 -12.93
N PRO A 132 -3.60 3.73 -13.21
CA PRO A 132 -3.04 3.30 -14.50
C PRO A 132 -3.06 1.78 -14.68
N VAL A 133 -2.87 0.98 -13.61
CA VAL A 133 -2.95 -0.48 -13.69
C VAL A 133 -4.36 -0.93 -14.04
N MET A 134 -5.38 -0.36 -13.38
CA MET A 134 -6.80 -0.61 -13.68
C MET A 134 -7.15 -0.21 -15.11
N LEU A 135 -6.70 0.95 -15.57
CA LEU A 135 -6.95 1.41 -16.94
C LEU A 135 -6.31 0.47 -17.97
N SER A 136 -5.05 0.05 -17.74
CA SER A 136 -4.38 -0.91 -18.61
C SER A 136 -5.07 -2.29 -18.63
N ALA A 137 -5.62 -2.73 -17.49
CA ALA A 137 -6.38 -3.96 -17.37
C ALA A 137 -7.73 -3.90 -18.09
N ALA A 138 -8.38 -2.74 -18.10
CA ALA A 138 -9.62 -2.55 -18.85
C ALA A 138 -9.41 -2.55 -20.38
N LEU A 139 -8.26 -2.06 -20.84
CA LEU A 139 -7.94 -2.00 -22.28
C LEU A 139 -7.41 -3.33 -22.84
N PHE A 140 -6.56 -4.04 -22.08
CA PHE A 140 -5.83 -5.21 -22.57
C PHE A 140 -5.99 -6.47 -21.71
N GLY A 141 -6.81 -6.44 -20.66
CA GLY A 141 -7.04 -7.59 -19.77
C GLY A 141 -5.78 -8.01 -19.01
N PHE A 142 -5.53 -9.33 -18.93
CA PHE A 142 -4.35 -9.88 -18.25
C PHE A 142 -3.02 -9.41 -18.85
N LEU A 143 -2.97 -9.16 -20.16
CA LEU A 143 -1.79 -8.60 -20.82
C LEU A 143 -1.48 -7.19 -20.29
N GLY A 144 -2.50 -6.36 -20.10
CA GLY A 144 -2.35 -5.01 -19.53
C GLY A 144 -1.83 -5.04 -18.09
N ILE A 145 -2.32 -5.97 -17.28
CA ILE A 145 -1.83 -6.19 -15.90
C ILE A 145 -0.35 -6.61 -15.92
N ALA A 146 0.03 -7.55 -16.79
CA ALA A 146 1.42 -7.99 -16.88
C ALA A 146 2.38 -6.86 -17.30
N VAL A 147 2.00 -6.07 -18.31
CA VAL A 147 2.81 -4.94 -18.80
C VAL A 147 2.92 -3.83 -17.76
N SER A 148 1.81 -3.45 -17.12
CA SER A 148 1.82 -2.42 -16.06
C SER A 148 2.62 -2.87 -14.84
N LEU A 149 2.51 -4.14 -14.43
CA LEU A 149 3.32 -4.70 -13.35
C LEU A 149 4.81 -4.67 -13.70
N MET A 150 5.19 -5.04 -14.93
CA MET A 150 6.57 -4.96 -15.41
C MET A 150 7.11 -3.52 -15.35
N ALA A 151 6.32 -2.54 -15.79
CA ALA A 151 6.68 -1.12 -15.72
C ALA A 151 6.88 -0.65 -14.27
N ILE A 152 6.03 -1.10 -13.35
CA ILE A 152 6.15 -0.84 -11.92
C ILE A 152 7.47 -1.42 -11.39
N PHE A 153 7.78 -2.68 -11.70
CA PHE A 153 9.03 -3.30 -11.27
C PHE A 153 10.27 -2.53 -11.75
N ILE A 154 10.29 -2.12 -13.02
CA ILE A 154 11.39 -1.30 -13.57
C ILE A 154 11.52 0.02 -12.82
N HIS A 155 10.40 0.68 -12.51
CA HIS A 155 10.41 1.93 -11.74
C HIS A 155 10.96 1.70 -10.33
N LEU A 156 10.52 0.65 -9.64
CA LEU A 156 10.99 0.27 -8.31
C LEU A 156 12.49 -0.03 -8.27
N CYS A 157 13.05 -0.64 -9.32
CA CYS A 157 14.49 -0.89 -9.43
C CYS A 157 15.31 0.40 -9.58
N LYS A 158 14.72 1.47 -10.13
CA LYS A 158 15.37 2.79 -10.26
C LYS A 158 15.35 3.61 -8.96
N LEU A 159 14.45 3.30 -8.04
CA LEU A 159 14.33 4.03 -6.77
C LEU A 159 15.46 3.65 -5.81
N GLN A 160 16.23 4.67 -5.41
CA GLN A 160 17.22 4.59 -4.34
C GLN A 160 16.69 5.35 -3.11
N SER A 161 16.77 4.72 -1.94
CA SER A 161 16.35 5.32 -0.67
C SER A 161 17.60 5.58 0.18
N PHE A 162 17.95 6.85 0.39
CA PHE A 162 19.16 7.26 1.11
C PHE A 162 20.44 6.53 0.67
N GLY A 163 20.61 6.36 -0.65
CA GLY A 163 21.78 5.69 -1.24
C GLY A 163 21.75 4.16 -1.26
N ALA A 164 20.75 3.51 -0.64
CA ALA A 164 20.53 2.07 -0.71
C ALA A 164 19.40 1.72 -1.70
N PRO A 165 19.49 0.60 -2.44
CA PRO A 165 18.39 0.17 -3.31
C PRO A 165 17.12 -0.09 -2.48
N TYR A 166 15.96 0.29 -3.00
CA TYR A 166 14.68 0.16 -2.30
C TYR A 166 14.35 -1.29 -1.87
N PHE A 167 14.96 -2.30 -2.52
CA PHE A 167 14.86 -3.72 -2.17
C PHE A 167 15.82 -4.21 -1.06
N ALA A 168 16.72 -3.36 -0.55
CA ALA A 168 17.65 -3.70 0.53
C ALA A 168 17.00 -4.33 1.78
N PRO A 169 15.80 -3.92 2.26
CA PRO A 169 15.18 -4.53 3.44
C PRO A 169 14.52 -5.90 3.19
N LEU A 170 14.48 -6.42 1.95
CA LEU A 170 13.94 -7.75 1.65
C LEU A 170 14.93 -8.90 1.89
N LEU A 171 16.20 -8.62 2.21
CA LEU A 171 17.21 -9.64 2.47
C LEU A 171 17.45 -9.85 3.99
N PRO A 172 16.75 -10.81 4.64
CA PRO A 172 17.23 -11.39 5.90
C PRO A 172 18.46 -12.30 5.69
N PHE A 173 18.88 -12.54 4.44
CA PHE A 173 20.10 -13.27 4.06
C PHE A 173 21.28 -12.37 3.68
N ALA A 174 21.24 -11.08 4.05
CA ALA A 174 22.50 -10.36 4.27
C ALA A 174 23.12 -10.93 5.55
N GLY A 175 23.77 -12.10 5.45
CA GLY A 175 24.73 -12.52 6.45
C GLY A 175 25.70 -11.36 6.66
N LYS A 176 25.64 -10.73 7.84
CA LYS A 176 26.57 -9.69 8.33
C LYS A 176 27.27 -8.90 7.21
N ILE A 177 26.57 -8.02 6.51
CA ILE A 177 27.25 -7.00 5.69
C ILE A 177 27.10 -5.66 6.40
N SER A 178 28.16 -5.38 7.17
CA SER A 178 28.69 -4.08 7.59
C SER A 178 27.78 -3.12 8.36
N ARG A 179 27.75 -3.32 9.68
CA ARG A 179 27.76 -2.20 10.66
C ARG A 179 29.10 -1.44 10.64
N THR A 180 29.58 -0.99 9.48
CA THR A 180 30.87 -0.27 9.40
C THR A 180 30.84 0.99 8.55
N HIS A 181 29.71 1.36 7.92
CA HIS A 181 29.67 2.53 7.04
C HIS A 181 28.73 3.68 7.45
N LEU A 182 28.24 3.68 8.71
CA LEU A 182 27.48 4.79 9.30
C LEU A 182 28.01 5.27 10.66
N SER A 183 29.14 4.71 11.12
CA SER A 183 29.89 5.25 12.27
C SER A 183 31.07 6.14 11.84
N GLY A 184 31.25 6.38 10.53
CA GLY A 184 32.30 7.27 10.01
C GLY A 184 31.80 8.69 9.75
N SER A 185 30.61 8.85 9.17
CA SER A 185 30.10 10.15 8.74
C SER A 185 29.51 11.03 9.85
N LEU A 186 29.35 10.51 11.07
CA LEU A 186 29.03 11.31 12.26
C LEU A 186 30.27 11.64 13.13
N PHE A 187 31.43 11.04 12.84
CA PHE A 187 32.67 11.32 13.57
C PHE A 187 33.55 12.35 12.85
N GLU A 188 33.43 12.51 11.53
CA GLU A 188 34.16 13.55 10.78
C GLU A 188 33.58 14.97 10.91
N SER A 189 32.32 15.13 11.33
CA SER A 189 31.72 16.47 11.49
C SER A 189 32.15 17.22 12.77
N CYS A 190 32.93 16.59 13.66
CA CYS A 190 33.44 17.22 14.88
C CYS A 190 34.89 17.74 14.74
N GLY A 191 35.52 17.57 13.56
CA GLY A 191 36.92 17.94 13.32
C GLY A 191 37.14 19.26 12.56
N GLN A 192 36.09 20.04 12.24
CA GLN A 192 36.19 21.22 11.36
C GLN A 192 35.81 22.57 11.99
N TRP A 193 35.44 22.62 13.27
CA TRP A 193 35.24 23.91 13.95
C TRP A 193 36.51 24.31 14.70
N GLY A 194 37.35 25.08 14.00
CA GLY A 194 38.49 25.79 14.57
C GLY A 194 38.06 26.86 15.58
N ASN A 195 38.78 26.87 16.71
CA ASN A 195 39.23 28.00 17.52
C ASN A 195 38.31 29.13 18.02
N ASP A 196 36.98 29.11 17.83
CA ASP A 196 36.15 30.28 18.23
C ASP A 196 35.08 30.08 19.34
N PHE A 197 34.99 28.92 20.01
CA PHE A 197 34.00 28.74 21.11
C PHE A 197 34.52 27.97 22.33
N PRO A 198 34.12 28.34 23.57
CA PRO A 198 34.48 27.62 24.79
C PRO A 198 33.84 26.21 24.86
N PRO A 199 34.46 25.25 25.56
CA PRO A 199 34.10 23.84 25.45
C PRO A 199 32.76 23.54 26.14
N LEU A 200 31.73 23.28 25.35
CA LEU A 200 30.56 22.55 25.85
C LEU A 200 30.88 21.04 25.84
N PRO A 201 30.50 20.28 26.88
CA PRO A 201 30.79 18.86 26.95
C PRO A 201 30.02 18.13 25.86
N CYS A 202 30.75 17.53 24.92
CA CYS A 202 30.19 16.60 23.93
C CYS A 202 29.54 15.44 24.68
N MET A 203 28.21 15.48 24.78
CA MET A 203 27.40 14.44 25.40
C MET A 203 27.49 13.19 24.51
N LYS A 204 28.41 12.28 24.84
CA LYS A 204 28.56 10.97 24.19
C LYS A 204 27.26 10.17 24.41
N TYR A 205 26.47 9.99 23.35
CA TYR A 205 25.30 9.12 23.40
C TYR A 205 25.73 7.67 23.12
N CYS A 206 25.65 6.80 24.13
CA CYS A 206 25.98 5.38 24.02
C CYS A 206 24.67 4.55 23.98
N PRO A 207 24.27 3.94 22.85
CA PRO A 207 23.03 3.16 22.80
C PRO A 207 23.23 1.76 23.40
N LYS A 208 22.72 1.53 24.62
CA LYS A 208 22.67 0.19 25.26
C LYS A 208 21.59 -0.70 24.60
N PHE A 209 21.97 -1.91 24.18
CA PHE A 209 21.04 -2.98 23.80
C PHE A 209 21.10 -4.08 24.87
N SER A 210 19.92 -4.43 25.42
CA SER A 210 19.63 -5.63 26.23
C SER A 210 20.33 -5.79 27.59
N GLY A 211 19.54 -5.69 28.65
CA GLY A 211 19.68 -6.49 29.89
C GLY A 211 21.04 -6.51 30.60
N SER A 212 21.44 -5.43 31.25
CA SER A 212 22.17 -5.46 32.54
C SER A 212 22.46 -4.06 33.06
N ARG A 213 22.45 -3.99 34.41
CA ARG A 213 22.53 -2.87 35.36
C ARG A 213 23.21 -1.59 34.84
N SER A 214 22.59 -0.46 35.17
CA SER A 214 23.05 0.91 34.90
C SER A 214 24.37 1.20 35.62
N GLU A 215 25.45 1.40 34.85
CA GLU A 215 26.68 2.00 35.34
C GLU A 215 27.10 3.13 34.39
N PRO A 216 27.62 4.24 34.94
CA PRO A 216 28.11 5.39 34.18
C PRO A 216 29.41 5.05 33.43
N CYS A 217 29.69 5.80 32.37
CA CYS A 217 31.06 6.17 32.00
C CYS A 217 31.38 7.50 32.67
#